data_AF-A0A5C0YNR2-F1
#
_entry.id   AF-A0A5C0YNR2-F1
#
_cell.length_a   1.000
_cell.length_b   1.000
_cell.length_c   1.000
_cell.angle_alpha   90.00
_cell.angle_beta   90.00
_cell.angle_gamma   90.00
#
_symmetry.space_group_name_H-M   'P 1'
#
loop_
_entity.id
_entity.type
_entity.pdbx_description
1 polymer ?
#
loop_
_entity_poly.entity_id
_entity_poly.type
_entity_poly.pdbx_seq_one_letter_code
_entity_poly.pdbx_strand_id
1 'polypeptide(L)'
;MFLQMKLTSLYRCDRTELIINEKEAKIVGHIFERYLELKSMAELARELNSQGYRTKSDIFKKATVRRIITNPIYMGKIKHYEKEYEGKHEAIIEEEKWQKAQELIRNQPYRKAKYEEALLRGIIKCKSCDVNMTLTYAKKENKRYRYYVCNNHLRGKGCESENRNVIAGEVEKEVMRKAEQIYENWREKTEEKWENLSFGKQKEVVKKLIKGVMIREDGIEVHSESEETFIPIKKKGNKCTVVEPEGKTNNALLKAVVRAHLWKRQLEEGKYRSVKEMSAKINIGTRRIQQILRLNYLAPKIKEDIVNGRQPRDLKLAYLREVPMLWSDQLEKFYGLESQFTKAIGNGKDYVPENQYFKTKN
;
A
#
# COMPACT_ATOMS: atom_id res chain seq x y z
N MET A 1 9.54 11.55 -45.94
CA MET A 1 10.49 10.51 -46.40
C MET A 1 10.87 9.65 -45.19
N PHE A 2 10.22 8.51 -44.98
CA PHE A 2 10.38 7.72 -43.75
C PHE A 2 11.54 6.71 -43.91
N LEU A 3 12.63 6.92 -43.19
CA LEU A 3 13.73 5.96 -43.08
C LEU A 3 13.29 4.77 -42.22
N GLN A 4 12.94 3.65 -42.85
CA GLN A 4 12.67 2.39 -42.16
C GLN A 4 13.99 1.65 -41.90
N MET A 5 14.35 1.45 -40.63
CA MET A 5 15.58 0.73 -40.24
C MET A 5 15.30 -0.76 -40.02
N LYS A 6 15.88 -1.64 -40.84
CA LYS A 6 15.82 -3.10 -40.66
C LYS A 6 16.87 -3.51 -39.62
N LEU A 7 16.48 -3.55 -38.36
CA LEU A 7 17.34 -4.03 -37.25
C LEU A 7 17.72 -5.52 -37.30
N THR A 8 17.28 -6.25 -38.33
CA THR A 8 17.74 -7.61 -38.68
C THR A 8 18.46 -7.67 -40.04
N SER A 9 18.65 -6.55 -40.75
CA SER A 9 19.39 -6.52 -42.02
C SER A 9 20.37 -5.33 -42.15
N LEU A 10 21.02 -4.96 -41.05
CA LEU A 10 22.25 -4.16 -41.10
C LEU A 10 23.31 -4.80 -42.00
N TYR A 11 23.24 -6.12 -42.10
CA TYR A 11 23.97 -6.93 -43.02
C TYR A 11 23.03 -7.67 -43.97
N ARG A 12 23.36 -7.72 -45.26
CA ARG A 12 22.70 -8.63 -46.22
C ARG A 12 23.44 -9.98 -46.16
N CYS A 13 22.69 -11.08 -46.02
CA CYS A 13 23.24 -12.43 -46.07
C CYS A 13 23.18 -12.92 -47.52
N ASP A 14 24.30 -12.84 -48.23
CA ASP A 14 24.45 -13.48 -49.54
C ASP A 14 25.30 -14.74 -49.34
N ARG A 15 24.60 -15.87 -49.17
CA ARG A 15 25.08 -17.26 -49.11
C ARG A 15 26.13 -17.69 -48.07
N THR A 16 26.82 -16.82 -47.35
CA THR A 16 27.54 -17.12 -46.08
C THR A 16 28.13 -15.87 -45.41
N GLU A 17 28.02 -14.70 -46.04
CA GLU A 17 28.74 -13.50 -45.62
C GLU A 17 27.78 -12.36 -45.26
N LEU A 18 28.21 -11.54 -44.29
CA LEU A 18 27.47 -10.38 -43.79
C LEU A 18 28.04 -9.11 -44.44
N ILE A 19 27.28 -8.51 -45.36
CA ILE A 19 27.70 -7.30 -46.10
C ILE A 19 27.05 -6.04 -45.50
N ILE A 20 27.83 -5.03 -45.14
CA ILE A 20 27.35 -3.79 -44.51
C ILE A 20 26.36 -3.03 -45.41
N ASN A 21 25.25 -2.58 -44.83
CA ASN A 21 24.37 -1.57 -45.41
C ASN A 21 24.76 -0.16 -44.94
N GLU A 22 25.38 0.63 -45.81
CA GLU A 22 25.91 1.97 -45.49
C GLU A 22 24.89 2.92 -44.86
N LYS A 23 23.61 2.86 -45.28
CA LYS A 23 22.57 3.76 -44.75
C LYS A 23 22.24 3.43 -43.30
N GLU A 24 22.22 2.15 -42.95
CA GLU A 24 21.93 1.69 -41.60
C GLU A 24 23.16 1.78 -40.69
N ALA A 25 24.35 1.56 -41.25
CA ALA A 25 25.63 1.75 -40.56
C ALA A 25 25.79 3.19 -40.05
N LYS A 26 25.45 4.21 -40.86
CA LYS A 26 25.45 5.62 -40.43
C LYS A 26 24.53 5.88 -39.24
N ILE A 27 23.36 5.25 -39.20
CA ILE A 27 22.43 5.40 -38.08
C ILE A 27 22.98 4.72 -36.82
N VAL A 28 23.59 3.53 -36.96
CA VAL A 28 24.23 2.87 -35.83
C VAL A 28 25.40 3.69 -35.29
N GLY A 29 26.25 4.25 -36.15
CA GLY A 29 27.30 5.21 -35.76
C GLY A 29 26.73 6.35 -34.93
N HIS A 30 25.68 7.00 -35.44
CA HIS A 30 24.99 8.08 -34.73
C HIS A 30 24.42 7.63 -33.38
N ILE A 31 23.82 6.45 -33.28
CA ILE A 31 23.29 5.90 -32.01
C ILE A 31 24.39 5.76 -30.96
N PHE A 32 25.58 5.27 -31.35
CA PHE A 32 26.71 5.12 -30.44
C PHE A 32 27.26 6.48 -29.98
N GLU A 33 27.41 7.45 -30.89
CA GLU A 33 27.85 8.82 -30.56
C GLU A 33 26.88 9.49 -29.58
N ARG A 34 25.58 9.51 -29.91
CA ARG A 34 24.55 10.09 -29.05
C ARG A 34 24.46 9.38 -27.70
N TYR A 35 24.70 8.07 -27.65
CA TYR A 35 24.73 7.33 -26.38
C TYR A 35 25.89 7.76 -25.47
N LEU A 36 27.09 7.93 -26.04
CA LEU A 36 28.28 8.36 -25.30
C LEU A 36 28.08 9.76 -24.69
N GLU A 37 27.37 10.64 -25.39
CA GLU A 37 27.01 11.97 -24.88
C GLU A 37 25.91 11.94 -23.80
N LEU A 38 24.76 11.32 -24.10
CA LEU A 38 23.58 11.34 -23.22
C LEU A 38 23.73 10.45 -21.99
N LYS A 39 24.51 9.35 -22.10
CA LYS A 39 24.69 8.33 -21.05
C LYS A 39 23.37 7.71 -20.56
N SER A 40 22.31 7.77 -21.38
CA SER A 40 20.95 7.40 -21.02
C SER A 40 20.20 6.76 -22.19
N MET A 41 20.01 5.43 -22.13
CA MET A 41 19.34 4.67 -23.20
C MET A 41 17.86 5.06 -23.39
N ALA A 42 17.20 5.56 -22.35
CA ALA A 42 15.79 5.97 -22.42
C ALA A 42 15.62 7.34 -23.07
N GLU A 43 16.54 8.26 -22.81
CA GLU A 43 16.60 9.56 -23.49
C GLU A 43 16.96 9.38 -24.96
N LEU A 44 17.96 8.55 -25.24
CA LEU A 44 18.33 8.21 -26.61
C LEU A 44 17.14 7.64 -27.39
N ALA A 45 16.37 6.72 -26.80
CA ALA A 45 15.17 6.20 -27.46
C ALA A 45 14.13 7.29 -27.75
N ARG A 46 13.94 8.26 -26.84
CA ARG A 46 13.02 9.39 -27.05
C ARG A 46 13.53 10.33 -28.14
N GLU A 47 14.81 10.66 -28.13
CA GLU A 47 15.46 11.51 -29.12
C GLU A 47 15.32 10.90 -30.53
N LEU A 48 15.69 9.63 -30.69
CA LEU A 48 15.55 8.90 -31.95
C LEU A 48 14.10 8.90 -32.46
N ASN A 49 13.13 8.69 -31.56
CA ASN A 49 11.72 8.71 -31.94
C ASN A 49 11.25 10.11 -32.36
N SER A 50 11.75 11.17 -31.72
CA SER A 50 11.43 12.56 -32.05
C SER A 50 12.04 13.01 -33.39
N GLN A 51 13.23 12.53 -33.71
CA GLN A 51 13.90 12.73 -35.01
C GLN A 51 13.28 11.89 -36.14
N GLY A 52 12.27 11.06 -35.83
CA GLY A 52 11.54 10.28 -36.83
C GLY A 52 12.16 8.92 -37.16
N TYR A 53 13.24 8.51 -36.48
CA TYR A 53 13.81 7.17 -36.66
C TYR A 53 12.83 6.10 -36.15
N ARG A 54 12.68 5.01 -36.90
CA ARG A 54 11.80 3.89 -36.57
C ARG A 54 12.50 2.56 -36.81
N THR A 55 12.13 1.57 -36.01
CA THR A 55 12.54 0.18 -36.23
C THR A 55 11.63 -0.48 -37.26
N LYS A 56 12.03 -1.65 -37.78
CA LYS A 56 11.25 -2.42 -38.77
C LYS A 56 9.79 -2.66 -38.37
N SER A 57 9.53 -2.85 -37.08
CA SER A 57 8.22 -3.27 -36.58
C SER A 57 7.55 -2.25 -35.65
N ASP A 58 8.31 -1.30 -35.08
CA ASP A 58 7.79 -0.40 -34.02
C ASP A 58 8.69 0.84 -33.77
N ILE A 59 8.31 1.69 -32.82
CA ILE A 59 9.13 2.78 -32.26
C ILE A 59 10.36 2.26 -31.50
N PHE A 60 11.37 3.11 -31.31
CA PHE A 60 12.52 2.78 -30.46
C PHE A 60 12.10 2.73 -28.99
N LYS A 61 12.29 1.55 -28.37
CA LYS A 61 12.15 1.35 -26.92
C LYS A 61 13.54 1.26 -26.31
N LYS A 62 13.65 1.55 -25.00
CA LYS A 62 14.90 1.39 -24.23
C LYS A 62 15.55 0.01 -24.44
N ALA A 63 14.74 -1.06 -24.47
CA ALA A 63 15.22 -2.42 -24.68
C ALA A 63 15.87 -2.61 -26.06
N THR A 64 15.31 -2.00 -27.11
CA THR A 64 15.86 -2.05 -28.47
C THR A 64 17.21 -1.34 -28.54
N VAL A 65 17.30 -0.14 -27.96
CA VAL A 65 18.55 0.63 -27.89
C VAL A 65 19.63 -0.15 -27.12
N ARG A 66 19.26 -0.77 -25.99
CA ARG A 66 20.18 -1.65 -25.24
C ARG A 66 20.68 -2.80 -26.10
N ARG A 67 19.80 -3.46 -26.86
CA ARG A 67 20.19 -4.57 -27.75
C ARG A 67 21.20 -4.14 -28.80
N ILE A 68 21.06 -2.93 -29.36
CA ILE A 68 22.01 -2.39 -30.34
C ILE A 68 23.36 -2.15 -29.68
N ILE A 69 23.40 -1.38 -28.59
CA ILE A 69 24.66 -0.99 -27.95
C ILE A 69 25.42 -2.21 -27.40
N THR A 70 24.72 -3.25 -26.93
CA THR A 70 25.34 -4.45 -26.34
C THR A 70 25.77 -5.48 -27.39
N ASN A 71 25.38 -5.34 -28.66
CA ASN A 71 25.65 -6.37 -29.65
C ASN A 71 27.10 -6.29 -30.15
N PRO A 72 27.92 -7.35 -30.00
CA PRO A 72 29.30 -7.40 -30.47
C PRO A 72 29.45 -7.40 -32.01
N ILE A 73 28.37 -7.65 -32.76
CA ILE A 73 28.41 -7.66 -34.23
C ILE A 73 28.89 -6.31 -34.80
N TYR A 74 28.65 -5.20 -34.10
CA TYR A 74 29.08 -3.87 -34.59
C TYR A 74 30.59 -3.63 -34.51
N MET A 75 31.31 -4.43 -33.71
CA MET A 75 32.78 -4.42 -33.61
C MET A 75 33.44 -5.56 -34.41
N GLY A 76 32.72 -6.20 -35.33
CA GLY A 76 33.28 -7.29 -36.12
C GLY A 76 33.26 -8.66 -35.43
N LYS A 77 32.70 -8.79 -34.22
CA LYS A 77 32.66 -10.07 -33.49
C LYS A 77 31.30 -10.73 -33.54
N ILE A 78 31.25 -12.05 -33.64
CA ILE A 78 30.01 -12.83 -33.66
C ILE A 78 29.90 -13.60 -32.35
N LYS A 79 28.78 -13.45 -31.66
CA LYS A 79 28.47 -14.23 -30.46
C LYS A 79 27.69 -15.48 -30.83
N HIS A 80 28.23 -16.65 -30.49
CA HIS A 80 27.54 -17.93 -30.62
C HIS A 80 27.59 -18.67 -29.28
N TYR A 81 26.43 -18.85 -28.66
CA TYR A 81 26.28 -19.27 -27.26
C TYR A 81 27.03 -18.33 -26.29
N GLU A 82 27.96 -18.88 -25.51
CA GLU A 82 28.75 -18.14 -24.51
C GLU A 82 30.10 -17.68 -25.05
N LYS A 83 30.47 -18.08 -26.29
CA LYS A 83 31.76 -17.74 -26.90
C LYS A 83 31.62 -16.65 -27.95
N GLU A 84 32.63 -15.79 -27.99
CA GLU A 84 32.78 -14.73 -28.99
C GLU A 84 33.84 -15.15 -30.01
N TYR A 85 33.53 -15.00 -31.28
CA TYR A 85 34.40 -15.34 -32.41
C TYR A 85 34.64 -14.09 -33.27
N GLU A 86 35.81 -14.00 -33.89
CA GLU A 86 36.07 -12.98 -34.90
C GLU A 86 35.20 -13.25 -36.14
N GLY A 87 34.37 -12.28 -36.50
CA GLY A 87 33.55 -12.32 -37.69
C GLY A 87 34.37 -11.89 -38.91
N LYS A 88 34.02 -12.42 -40.08
CA LYS A 88 34.64 -12.03 -41.36
C LYS A 88 34.10 -10.71 -41.91
N HIS A 89 33.21 -10.03 -41.17
CA HIS A 89 32.56 -8.81 -41.60
C HIS A 89 33.27 -7.58 -41.04
N GLU A 90 33.28 -6.51 -41.82
CA GLU A 90 33.88 -5.24 -41.41
C GLU A 90 33.15 -4.65 -40.18
N ALA A 91 33.93 -4.07 -39.26
CA ALA A 91 33.39 -3.41 -38.09
C ALA A 91 32.79 -2.05 -38.46
N ILE A 92 31.58 -1.77 -37.95
CA ILE A 92 30.91 -0.47 -38.15
C ILE A 92 31.41 0.55 -37.11
N ILE A 93 31.78 0.08 -35.92
CA ILE A 93 32.19 0.90 -34.78
C ILE A 93 33.58 0.46 -34.34
N GLU A 94 34.45 1.44 -34.08
CA GLU A 94 35.76 1.22 -33.48
C GLU A 94 35.64 0.51 -32.12
N GLU A 95 36.51 -0.46 -31.86
CA GLU A 95 36.53 -1.23 -30.61
C GLU A 95 36.61 -0.31 -29.38
N GLU A 96 37.39 0.77 -29.43
CA GLU A 96 37.49 1.74 -28.33
C GLU A 96 36.15 2.41 -27.98
N LYS A 97 35.37 2.83 -28.98
CA LYS A 97 34.06 3.46 -28.77
C LYS A 97 33.07 2.47 -28.18
N TRP A 98 33.13 1.22 -28.65
CA TRP A 98 32.27 0.15 -28.13
C TRP A 98 32.61 -0.19 -26.68
N GLN A 99 33.90 -0.32 -26.35
CA GLN A 99 34.37 -0.59 -24.99
C GLN A 99 33.96 0.52 -24.02
N LYS A 100 34.12 1.80 -24.40
CA LYS A 100 33.63 2.95 -23.62
C LYS A 100 32.12 2.87 -23.36
N ALA A 101 31.34 2.50 -24.36
CA ALA A 101 29.89 2.30 -24.19
C ALA A 101 29.56 1.15 -23.22
N GLN A 102 30.29 0.01 -23.29
CA GLN A 102 30.10 -1.09 -22.34
C GLN A 102 30.53 -0.73 -20.92
N GLU A 103 31.61 0.03 -20.78
CA GLU A 103 32.08 0.52 -19.49
C GLU A 103 31.03 1.42 -18.83
N LEU A 104 30.41 2.33 -19.58
CA LEU A 104 29.29 3.14 -19.09
C LEU A 104 28.10 2.28 -18.63
N ILE A 105 27.83 1.16 -19.31
CA ILE A 105 26.76 0.23 -18.91
C ILE A 105 27.12 -0.49 -17.61
N ARG A 106 28.36 -0.97 -17.48
CA ARG A 106 28.86 -1.68 -16.29
C ARG A 106 28.92 -0.77 -15.07
N ASN A 107 29.42 0.45 -15.25
CA ASN A 107 29.59 1.45 -14.21
C ASN A 107 28.29 2.23 -13.92
N GLN A 108 27.20 1.94 -14.63
CA GLN A 108 25.93 2.58 -14.36
C GLN A 108 25.46 2.17 -12.96
N PRO A 109 25.38 3.10 -11.99
CA PRO A 109 25.01 2.75 -10.63
C PRO A 109 23.64 2.09 -10.66
N TYR A 110 23.55 0.88 -10.10
CA TYR A 110 22.28 0.22 -9.90
C TYR A 110 21.41 1.14 -9.04
N ARG A 111 20.52 1.90 -9.70
CA ARG A 111 19.52 2.69 -8.99
C ARG A 111 18.56 1.69 -8.35
N LYS A 112 18.84 1.29 -7.10
CA LYS A 112 17.78 0.86 -6.18
C LYS A 112 16.73 1.96 -6.26
N ALA A 113 15.52 1.64 -6.72
CA ALA A 113 14.43 2.60 -6.61
C ALA A 113 14.35 3.04 -5.14
N LYS A 114 13.97 4.30 -4.87
CA LYS A 114 13.87 4.82 -3.51
C LYS A 114 12.76 4.02 -2.78
N TYR A 115 13.14 2.94 -2.10
CA TYR A 115 12.31 1.80 -1.69
C TYR A 115 11.95 1.85 -0.19
N GLU A 116 11.68 3.04 0.33
CA GLU A 116 11.38 3.19 1.76
C GLU A 116 9.93 2.79 2.11
N GLU A 117 8.99 2.82 1.15
CA GLU A 117 7.55 2.77 1.47
C GLU A 117 6.88 1.38 1.53
N ALA A 118 7.57 0.29 1.15
CA ALA A 118 6.98 -1.06 1.18
C ALA A 118 7.58 -1.91 2.30
N LEU A 119 6.81 -2.16 3.36
CA LEU A 119 7.23 -2.99 4.50
C LEU A 119 7.45 -4.45 4.07
N LEU A 120 6.52 -4.99 3.28
CA LEU A 120 6.40 -6.43 2.99
C LEU A 120 6.99 -6.84 1.65
N ARG A 121 7.77 -5.97 1.03
CA ARG A 121 8.31 -6.23 -0.32
C ARG A 121 9.21 -7.47 -0.31
N GLY A 122 8.90 -8.41 -1.20
CA GLY A 122 9.64 -9.68 -1.36
C GLY A 122 9.21 -10.78 -0.38
N ILE A 123 8.37 -10.44 0.60
CA ILE A 123 7.81 -11.37 1.60
C ILE A 123 6.36 -11.70 1.24
N ILE A 124 5.61 -10.71 0.74
CA ILE A 124 4.20 -10.88 0.36
C ILE A 124 4.03 -11.56 -1.00
N LYS A 125 3.24 -12.63 -1.03
CA LYS A 125 2.91 -13.43 -2.21
C LYS A 125 1.40 -13.66 -2.33
N CYS A 126 0.94 -13.83 -3.56
CA CYS A 126 -0.41 -14.32 -3.83
C CYS A 126 -0.43 -15.85 -3.71
N LYS A 127 -1.32 -16.43 -2.89
CA LYS A 127 -1.39 -17.89 -2.73
C LYS A 127 -1.73 -18.60 -4.04
N SER A 128 -2.69 -18.07 -4.81
CA SER A 128 -3.19 -18.73 -6.03
C SER A 128 -2.17 -18.75 -7.17
N CYS A 129 -1.23 -17.80 -7.21
CA CYS A 129 -0.21 -17.73 -8.27
C CYS A 129 1.22 -18.02 -7.79
N ASP A 130 1.44 -18.10 -6.48
CA ASP A 130 2.76 -18.11 -5.81
C ASP A 130 3.74 -17.03 -6.32
N VAL A 131 3.21 -15.92 -6.85
CA VAL A 131 4.02 -14.79 -7.33
C VAL A 131 4.00 -13.67 -6.29
N ASN A 132 5.16 -13.03 -6.11
CA ASN A 132 5.32 -11.83 -5.29
C ASN A 132 4.31 -10.75 -5.69
N MET A 133 3.79 -10.04 -4.69
CA MET A 133 2.97 -8.84 -4.91
C MET A 133 3.83 -7.57 -4.84
N THR A 134 3.45 -6.57 -5.63
CA THR A 134 4.17 -5.27 -5.73
C THR A 134 3.31 -4.15 -5.19
N LEU A 135 3.92 -3.24 -4.43
CA LEU A 135 3.26 -2.03 -3.93
C LEU A 135 2.97 -1.06 -5.09
N THR A 136 1.70 -0.72 -5.27
CA THR A 136 1.18 0.22 -6.28
C THR A 136 0.35 1.30 -5.57
N TYR A 137 0.18 2.45 -6.22
CA TYR A 137 -0.55 3.59 -5.67
C TYR A 137 -1.66 4.01 -6.63
N ALA A 138 -2.86 4.26 -6.10
CA ALA A 138 -3.90 4.99 -6.82
C ALA A 138 -4.01 6.41 -6.24
N LYS A 139 -4.09 7.42 -7.11
CA LYS A 139 -4.35 8.81 -6.71
C LYS A 139 -5.82 9.12 -6.97
N LYS A 140 -6.52 9.60 -5.95
CA LYS A 140 -7.85 10.19 -6.11
C LYS A 140 -7.87 11.52 -5.37
N GLU A 141 -8.16 12.60 -6.09
CA GLU A 141 -8.07 13.98 -5.60
C GLU A 141 -6.65 14.25 -5.02
N ASN A 142 -6.59 14.65 -3.74
CA ASN A 142 -5.36 14.90 -2.99
C ASN A 142 -4.94 13.74 -2.08
N LYS A 143 -5.54 12.56 -2.22
CA LYS A 143 -5.23 11.37 -1.41
C LYS A 143 -4.56 10.28 -2.26
N ARG A 144 -3.51 9.67 -1.70
CA ARG A 144 -2.82 8.51 -2.28
C ARG A 144 -3.22 7.25 -1.51
N TYR A 145 -3.71 6.25 -2.21
CA TYR A 145 -4.09 4.95 -1.66
C TYR A 145 -3.05 3.91 -2.07
N ARG A 146 -2.50 3.19 -1.09
CA ARG A 146 -1.45 2.18 -1.28
C ARG A 146 -2.06 0.78 -1.34
N TYR A 147 -1.67 -0.02 -2.32
CA TYR A 147 -2.17 -1.38 -2.54
C TYR A 147 -1.01 -2.34 -2.86
N TYR A 148 -1.06 -3.56 -2.37
CA TYR A 148 -0.26 -4.65 -2.92
C TYR A 148 -1.05 -5.32 -4.05
N VAL A 149 -0.42 -5.44 -5.22
CA VAL A 149 -1.00 -5.99 -6.44
C VAL A 149 -0.20 -7.21 -6.88
N CYS A 150 -0.87 -8.31 -7.20
CA CYS A 150 -0.23 -9.50 -7.76
C CYS A 150 0.48 -9.17 -9.07
N ASN A 151 1.76 -9.55 -9.20
CA ASN A 151 2.54 -9.23 -10.40
C ASN A 151 2.00 -9.90 -11.68
N ASN A 152 1.39 -11.09 -11.59
CA ASN A 152 0.77 -11.72 -12.76
C ASN A 152 -0.44 -10.92 -13.25
N HIS A 153 -1.28 -10.42 -12.32
CA HIS A 153 -2.37 -9.52 -12.65
C HIS A 153 -1.86 -8.22 -13.28
N LEU A 154 -0.83 -7.61 -12.68
CA LEU A 154 -0.23 -6.37 -13.19
C LEU A 154 0.37 -6.51 -14.60
N ARG A 155 0.91 -7.69 -14.92
CA ARG A 155 1.50 -8.02 -16.22
C ARG A 155 0.48 -8.54 -17.24
N GLY A 156 -0.80 -8.61 -16.89
CA GLY A 156 -1.85 -9.11 -17.78
C GLY A 156 -1.78 -10.62 -18.06
N LYS A 157 -1.05 -11.40 -17.24
CA LYS A 157 -0.87 -12.85 -17.42
C LYS A 157 -2.01 -13.70 -16.84
N GLY A 158 -3.13 -13.08 -16.46
CA GLY A 158 -4.21 -13.73 -15.73
C GLY A 158 -3.84 -14.02 -14.28
N CYS A 159 -4.79 -13.82 -13.37
CA CYS A 159 -4.66 -14.20 -11.96
C CYS A 159 -6.08 -14.49 -11.49
N GLU A 160 -6.34 -15.76 -11.17
CA GLU A 160 -7.68 -16.23 -10.79
C GLU A 160 -8.07 -15.78 -9.38
N SER A 161 -7.09 -15.39 -8.56
CA SER A 161 -7.37 -14.94 -7.19
C SER A 161 -8.28 -13.71 -7.19
N GLU A 162 -9.31 -13.77 -6.36
CA GLU A 162 -10.18 -12.62 -6.11
C GLU A 162 -9.42 -11.50 -5.37
N ASN A 163 -8.48 -11.87 -4.51
CA ASN A 163 -7.64 -10.95 -3.72
C ASN A 163 -6.33 -10.57 -4.43
N ARG A 164 -6.37 -10.44 -5.76
CA ARG A 164 -5.24 -9.98 -6.58
C ARG A 164 -4.75 -8.56 -6.23
N ASN A 165 -5.60 -7.74 -5.61
CA ASN A 165 -5.31 -6.39 -5.13
C ASN A 165 -5.76 -6.26 -3.66
N VAL A 166 -4.84 -5.93 -2.75
CA VAL A 166 -5.13 -5.75 -1.32
C VAL A 166 -4.63 -4.40 -0.81
N ILE A 167 -5.33 -3.81 0.16
CA ILE A 167 -4.95 -2.50 0.73
C ILE A 167 -3.68 -2.67 1.58
N ALA A 168 -2.63 -1.93 1.24
CA ALA A 168 -1.33 -2.12 1.88
C ALA A 168 -1.36 -1.77 3.38
N GLY A 169 -2.06 -0.70 3.77
CA GLY A 169 -2.09 -0.27 5.17
C GLY A 169 -2.69 -1.31 6.13
N GLU A 170 -3.70 -2.06 5.70
CA GLU A 170 -4.35 -3.09 6.55
C GLU A 170 -3.43 -4.30 6.71
N VAL A 171 -2.86 -4.78 5.60
CA VAL A 171 -1.93 -5.92 5.62
C VAL A 171 -0.69 -5.58 6.44
N GLU A 172 -0.09 -4.41 6.23
CA GLU A 172 1.09 -3.95 6.97
C GLU A 172 0.81 -3.86 8.47
N LYS A 173 -0.33 -3.31 8.87
CA LYS A 173 -0.73 -3.17 10.28
C LYS A 173 -0.83 -4.53 10.97
N GLU A 174 -1.44 -5.51 10.33
CA GLU A 174 -1.64 -6.83 10.94
C GLU A 174 -0.33 -7.62 11.02
N VAL A 175 0.49 -7.53 9.97
CA VAL A 175 1.82 -8.13 9.98
C VAL A 175 2.69 -7.51 11.09
N MET A 176 2.61 -6.19 11.29
CA MET A 176 3.30 -5.50 12.39
C MET A 176 2.80 -5.96 13.76
N ARG A 177 1.49 -6.12 13.94
CA ARG A 177 0.90 -6.62 15.20
C ARG A 177 1.37 -8.03 15.54
N LYS A 178 1.42 -8.93 14.56
CA LYS A 178 1.94 -10.29 14.79
C LYS A 178 3.45 -10.27 15.03
N ALA A 179 4.20 -9.41 14.33
CA ALA A 179 5.62 -9.23 14.58
C ALA A 179 5.90 -8.76 16.01
N GLU A 180 5.09 -7.84 16.54
CA GLU A 180 5.14 -7.39 17.94
C GLU A 180 4.90 -8.55 18.92
N GLN A 181 3.84 -9.35 18.72
CA GLN A 181 3.56 -10.52 19.56
C GLN A 181 4.68 -11.56 19.55
N ILE A 182 5.30 -11.80 18.38
CA ILE A 182 6.43 -12.72 18.27
C ILE A 182 7.65 -12.11 18.96
N TYR A 183 7.90 -10.81 18.78
CA TYR A 183 8.99 -10.09 19.41
C TYR A 183 8.91 -10.13 20.94
N GLU A 184 7.70 -9.98 21.51
CA GLU A 184 7.46 -10.11 22.95
C GLU A 184 7.74 -11.51 23.49
N ASN A 185 7.70 -12.55 22.66
CA ASN A 185 8.01 -13.92 23.06
C ASN A 185 9.41 -14.38 22.61
N TRP A 186 10.15 -13.51 21.92
CA TRP A 186 11.45 -13.84 21.35
C TRP A 186 12.55 -13.86 22.43
N ARG A 187 13.45 -14.84 22.38
CA ARG A 187 14.44 -15.13 23.45
C ARG A 187 15.67 -14.20 23.43
N GLU A 188 15.98 -13.56 22.30
CA GLU A 188 17.14 -12.67 22.11
C GLU A 188 16.72 -11.21 21.95
N LYS A 189 15.91 -10.70 22.88
CA LYS A 189 15.55 -9.28 22.87
C LYS A 189 16.78 -8.44 23.18
N THR A 190 17.08 -7.45 22.34
CA THR A 190 17.69 -6.20 22.83
C THR A 190 16.81 -5.62 23.95
N GLU A 191 17.39 -5.04 25.00
CA GLU A 191 16.67 -4.48 26.17
C GLU A 191 15.56 -3.44 25.84
N GLU A 192 15.49 -2.98 24.60
CA GLU A 192 14.50 -2.02 24.11
C GLU A 192 13.13 -2.67 23.86
N LYS A 193 12.08 -2.13 24.50
CA LYS A 193 10.68 -2.47 24.21
C LYS A 193 10.30 -2.10 22.76
N TRP A 194 9.37 -2.85 22.17
CA TRP A 194 8.89 -2.65 20.79
C TRP A 194 8.43 -1.20 20.50
N GLU A 195 7.74 -0.60 21.47
CA GLU A 195 7.23 0.78 21.41
C GLU A 195 8.34 1.85 21.35
N ASN A 196 9.55 1.51 21.82
CA ASN A 196 10.71 2.41 21.86
C ASN A 196 11.64 2.24 20.64
N LEU A 197 11.40 1.23 19.78
CA LEU A 197 12.18 1.02 18.58
C LEU A 197 11.81 2.04 17.51
N SER A 198 12.82 2.62 16.85
CA SER A 198 12.59 3.46 15.67
C SER A 198 11.93 2.65 14.54
N PHE A 199 11.10 3.31 13.72
CA PHE A 199 10.39 2.65 12.62
C PHE A 199 11.31 1.89 11.65
N GLY A 200 12.55 2.39 11.45
CA GLY A 200 13.56 1.70 10.66
C GLY A 200 13.99 0.36 11.28
N LYS A 201 14.21 0.36 12.60
CA LYS A 201 14.61 -0.84 13.37
C LYS A 201 13.47 -1.85 13.45
N GLN A 202 12.23 -1.39 13.65
CA GLN A 202 11.03 -2.24 13.59
C GLN A 202 10.90 -2.96 12.23
N LYS A 203 11.17 -2.25 11.11
CA LYS A 203 11.14 -2.83 9.76
C LYS A 203 12.17 -3.94 9.56
N GLU A 204 13.35 -3.80 10.15
CA GLU A 204 14.38 -4.85 10.10
C GLU A 204 13.98 -6.07 10.92
N VAL A 205 13.44 -5.86 12.11
CA VAL A 205 12.93 -6.95 12.96
C VAL A 205 11.82 -7.71 12.25
N VAL A 206 10.85 -7.03 11.64
CA VAL A 206 9.77 -7.66 10.87
C VAL A 206 10.31 -8.55 9.75
N LYS A 207 11.32 -8.08 9.01
CA LYS A 207 11.95 -8.86 7.95
C LYS A 207 12.69 -10.10 8.45
N LYS A 208 13.20 -10.07 9.69
CA LYS A 208 13.87 -11.21 10.31
C LYS A 208 12.86 -12.24 10.83
N LEU A 209 11.81 -11.76 11.51
CA LEU A 209 10.81 -12.63 12.16
C LEU A 209 9.82 -13.25 11.17
N ILE A 210 9.48 -12.54 10.09
CA ILE A 210 8.43 -12.95 9.16
C ILE A 210 9.06 -13.34 7.83
N LYS A 211 9.03 -14.65 7.55
CA LYS A 211 9.63 -15.25 6.35
C LYS A 211 8.73 -15.17 5.14
N GLY A 212 7.41 -15.20 5.34
CA GLY A 212 6.45 -15.19 4.24
C GLY A 212 5.09 -14.65 4.66
N VAL A 213 4.43 -13.95 3.74
CA VAL A 213 3.02 -13.54 3.89
C VAL A 213 2.27 -13.99 2.64
N MET A 214 1.32 -14.92 2.77
CA MET A 214 0.51 -15.39 1.64
C MET A 214 -0.90 -14.80 1.71
N ILE A 215 -1.35 -14.18 0.61
CA ILE A 215 -2.71 -13.68 0.48
C ILE A 215 -3.58 -14.79 -0.15
N ARG A 216 -4.55 -15.28 0.62
CA ARG A 216 -5.61 -16.21 0.19
C ARG A 216 -6.88 -15.42 -0.13
N GLU A 217 -7.90 -16.12 -0.63
CA GLU A 217 -9.24 -15.56 -0.89
C GLU A 217 -9.97 -15.23 0.42
N ASP A 218 -9.80 -16.08 1.42
CA ASP A 218 -10.49 -15.98 2.71
C ASP A 218 -9.69 -15.24 3.79
N GLY A 219 -8.41 -14.91 3.53
CA GLY A 219 -7.53 -14.39 4.57
C GLY A 219 -6.08 -14.12 4.18
N ILE A 220 -5.29 -13.74 5.18
CA ILE A 220 -3.84 -13.52 5.15
C ILE A 220 -3.18 -14.61 5.98
N GLU A 221 -2.24 -15.32 5.40
CA GLU A 221 -1.35 -16.23 6.13
C GLU A 221 -0.03 -15.55 6.40
N VAL A 222 0.37 -15.52 7.65
CA VAL A 222 1.68 -15.02 8.07
C VAL A 222 2.50 -16.21 8.55
N HIS A 223 3.60 -16.46 7.87
CA HIS A 223 4.55 -17.53 8.18
C HIS A 223 5.74 -16.94 8.95
N SER A 224 5.89 -17.38 10.19
CA SER A 224 7.08 -17.15 11.03
C SER A 224 7.93 -18.43 11.10
N GLU A 225 9.06 -18.40 11.81
CA GLU A 225 9.89 -19.61 11.99
C GLU A 225 9.20 -20.72 12.78
N SER A 226 8.25 -20.37 13.65
CA SER A 226 7.70 -21.28 14.66
C SER A 226 6.20 -21.52 14.50
N GLU A 227 5.49 -20.65 13.77
CA GLU A 227 4.03 -20.67 13.66
C GLU A 227 3.53 -20.14 12.32
N GLU A 228 2.43 -20.74 11.83
CA GLU A 228 1.59 -20.21 10.77
C GLU A 228 0.31 -19.63 11.37
N THR A 229 0.03 -18.36 11.11
CA THR A 229 -1.19 -17.71 11.61
C THR A 229 -2.07 -17.27 10.44
N PHE A 230 -3.34 -17.68 10.46
CA PHE A 230 -4.33 -17.28 9.47
C PHE A 230 -5.20 -16.15 10.03
N ILE A 231 -5.29 -15.04 9.29
CA ILE A 231 -6.13 -13.90 9.61
C ILE A 231 -7.23 -13.74 8.56
N PRO A 232 -8.52 -13.86 8.91
CA PRO A 232 -9.61 -13.78 7.94
C PRO A 232 -9.81 -12.38 7.35
N ILE A 233 -10.15 -12.31 6.06
CA ILE A 233 -10.53 -11.07 5.35
C ILE A 233 -12.03 -11.11 5.06
N LYS A 234 -12.79 -10.05 5.42
CA LYS A 234 -14.17 -9.86 4.92
C LYS A 234 -14.19 -8.82 3.81
N LYS A 235 -14.87 -9.14 2.71
CA LYS A 235 -15.09 -8.21 1.60
C LYS A 235 -16.21 -7.23 1.93
N LYS A 236 -15.97 -5.93 1.67
CA LYS A 236 -17.03 -4.91 1.59
C LYS A 236 -16.94 -4.23 0.22
N GLY A 237 -17.63 -4.80 -0.77
CA GLY A 237 -17.52 -4.40 -2.18
C GLY A 237 -16.15 -4.77 -2.80
N ASN A 238 -15.70 -4.06 -3.85
CA ASN A 238 -14.36 -4.21 -4.48
C ASN A 238 -13.18 -3.82 -3.56
N LYS A 239 -13.36 -3.84 -2.23
CA LYS A 239 -12.34 -3.56 -1.22
C LYS A 239 -12.27 -4.71 -0.22
N CYS A 240 -11.10 -5.34 -0.17
CA CYS A 240 -10.74 -6.34 0.83
C CYS A 240 -10.44 -5.64 2.15
N THR A 241 -11.15 -5.99 3.22
CA THR A 241 -10.91 -5.46 4.57
C THR A 241 -10.56 -6.63 5.50
N VAL A 242 -9.39 -6.58 6.12
CA VAL A 242 -8.99 -7.58 7.13
C VAL A 242 -9.88 -7.40 8.36
N VAL A 243 -10.45 -8.48 8.89
CA VAL A 243 -11.26 -8.40 10.11
C VAL A 243 -10.36 -8.66 11.30
N GLU A 244 -10.16 -7.63 12.12
CA GLU A 244 -9.46 -7.75 13.39
C GLU A 244 -10.25 -8.70 14.32
N PRO A 245 -9.57 -9.61 15.07
CA PRO A 245 -10.18 -10.30 16.19
C PRO A 245 -10.64 -9.28 17.23
N GLU A 246 -11.70 -9.64 17.96
CA GLU A 246 -12.57 -8.74 18.71
C GLU A 246 -11.86 -7.79 19.70
N GLY A 247 -12.27 -6.51 19.69
CA GLY A 247 -11.98 -5.60 20.81
C GLY A 247 -11.26 -4.27 20.54
N LYS A 248 -11.35 -3.65 19.34
CA LYS A 248 -10.86 -2.26 19.16
C LYS A 248 -12.00 -1.25 19.06
N THR A 249 -11.95 -0.24 19.94
CA THR A 249 -12.85 0.93 19.99
C THR A 249 -13.05 1.54 18.60
N ASN A 250 -14.30 1.77 18.19
CA ASN A 250 -14.56 2.59 17.01
C ASN A 250 -14.10 4.03 17.29
N ASN A 251 -12.90 4.38 16.81
CA ASN A 251 -12.21 5.65 17.07
C ASN A 251 -13.11 6.87 16.73
N ALA A 252 -14.03 6.73 15.78
CA ALA A 252 -14.99 7.77 15.43
C ALA A 252 -16.08 7.97 16.50
N LEU A 253 -16.59 6.90 17.12
CA LEU A 253 -17.55 6.98 18.22
C LEU A 253 -16.89 7.56 19.47
N LEU A 254 -15.70 7.07 19.81
CA LEU A 254 -14.93 7.55 20.95
C LEU A 254 -14.64 9.06 20.84
N LYS A 255 -14.11 9.50 19.69
CA LYS A 255 -13.86 10.93 19.41
C LYS A 255 -15.15 11.76 19.48
N ALA A 256 -16.30 11.20 19.12
CA ALA A 256 -17.57 11.91 19.19
C ALA A 256 -18.04 12.10 20.63
N VAL A 257 -17.96 11.06 21.48
CA VAL A 257 -18.30 11.15 22.92
C VAL A 257 -17.37 12.14 23.63
N VAL A 258 -16.05 12.06 23.38
CA VAL A 258 -15.08 13.01 23.96
C VAL A 258 -15.38 14.45 23.54
N ARG A 259 -15.67 14.69 22.24
CA ARG A 259 -16.06 16.02 21.76
C ARG A 259 -17.36 16.53 22.39
N ALA A 260 -18.33 15.65 22.61
CA ALA A 260 -19.59 16.01 23.24
C ALA A 260 -19.37 16.58 24.64
N HIS A 261 -18.56 15.89 25.45
CA HIS A 261 -18.21 16.34 26.80
C HIS A 261 -17.37 17.62 26.77
N LEU A 262 -16.37 17.69 25.90
CA LEU A 262 -15.51 18.88 25.78
C LEU A 262 -16.30 20.12 25.38
N TRP A 263 -17.17 20.01 24.36
CA TRP A 263 -17.98 21.14 23.89
C TRP A 263 -19.03 21.56 24.90
N LYS A 264 -19.63 20.61 25.63
CA LYS A 264 -20.52 20.93 26.74
C LYS A 264 -19.78 21.77 27.80
N ARG A 265 -18.59 21.31 28.22
CA ARG A 265 -17.76 22.04 29.19
C ARG A 265 -17.39 23.44 28.70
N GLN A 266 -17.00 23.59 27.45
CA GLN A 266 -16.63 24.89 26.87
C GLN A 266 -17.81 25.88 26.76
N LEU A 267 -19.04 25.38 26.63
CA LEU A 267 -20.24 26.21 26.68
C LEU A 267 -20.57 26.62 28.12
N GLU A 268 -20.43 25.70 29.07
CA GLU A 268 -20.66 25.95 30.51
C GLU A 268 -19.62 26.91 31.10
N GLU A 269 -18.34 26.76 30.72
CA GLU A 269 -17.24 27.66 31.08
C GLU A 269 -17.33 29.05 30.41
N GLY A 270 -18.33 29.28 29.54
CA GLY A 270 -18.52 30.55 28.86
C GLY A 270 -17.47 30.88 27.78
N LYS A 271 -16.60 29.92 27.41
CA LYS A 271 -15.60 30.08 26.33
C LYS A 271 -16.25 30.42 24.98
N TYR A 272 -17.49 29.95 24.78
CA TYR A 272 -18.36 30.36 23.68
C TYR A 272 -19.72 30.74 24.24
N ARG A 273 -20.27 31.87 23.82
CA ARG A 273 -21.59 32.37 24.27
C ARG A 273 -22.75 31.55 23.70
N SER A 274 -22.53 30.90 22.56
CA SER A 274 -23.54 30.07 21.91
C SER A 274 -22.93 29.03 20.99
N VAL A 275 -23.74 28.02 20.63
CA VAL A 275 -23.39 27.01 19.61
C VAL A 275 -23.07 27.67 18.25
N LYS A 276 -23.70 28.81 17.94
CA LYS A 276 -23.44 29.57 16.70
C LYS A 276 -22.04 30.17 16.69
N GLU A 277 -21.59 30.73 17.81
CA GLU A 277 -20.23 31.26 17.95
C GLU A 277 -19.18 30.14 17.88
N MET A 278 -19.44 29.03 18.58
CA MET A 278 -18.59 27.84 18.53
C MET A 278 -18.46 27.29 17.10
N SER A 279 -19.57 27.26 16.35
CA SER A 279 -19.59 26.84 14.95
C SER A 279 -18.68 27.68 14.06
N ALA A 280 -18.74 29.01 14.21
CA ALA A 280 -17.91 29.94 13.45
C ALA A 280 -16.41 29.77 13.77
N LYS A 281 -16.06 29.60 15.05
CA LYS A 281 -14.65 29.47 15.48
C LYS A 281 -14.04 28.10 15.16
N ILE A 282 -14.79 27.01 15.28
CA ILE A 282 -14.29 25.64 15.05
C ILE A 282 -14.44 25.23 13.57
N ASN A 283 -15.12 26.04 12.74
CA ASN A 283 -15.43 25.75 11.34
C ASN A 283 -16.16 24.41 11.16
N ILE A 284 -17.13 24.16 12.02
CA ILE A 284 -18.02 22.98 11.96
C ILE A 284 -19.46 23.49 11.96
N GLY A 285 -20.29 23.00 11.03
CA GLY A 285 -21.68 23.43 10.94
C GLY A 285 -22.48 23.22 12.24
N THR A 286 -23.36 24.18 12.56
CA THR A 286 -24.18 24.20 13.79
C THR A 286 -24.95 22.91 14.02
N ARG A 287 -25.58 22.35 12.98
CA ARG A 287 -26.30 21.07 13.04
C ARG A 287 -25.41 19.92 13.52
N ARG A 288 -24.14 19.91 13.08
CA ARG A 288 -23.18 18.86 13.45
C ARG A 288 -22.75 18.99 14.92
N ILE A 289 -22.58 20.22 15.40
CA ILE A 289 -22.27 20.48 16.81
C ILE A 289 -23.42 20.05 17.71
N GLN A 290 -24.65 20.44 17.36
CA GLN A 290 -25.86 20.02 18.09
C GLN A 290 -26.01 18.49 18.14
N GLN A 291 -25.78 17.80 17.01
CA GLN A 291 -25.82 16.34 16.97
C GLN A 291 -24.80 15.68 17.91
N ILE A 292 -23.58 16.22 18.00
CA ILE A 292 -22.55 15.67 18.88
C ILE A 292 -22.86 15.98 20.35
N LEU A 293 -23.34 17.19 20.66
CA LEU A 293 -23.72 17.57 22.03
C LEU A 293 -24.80 16.65 22.61
N ARG A 294 -25.71 16.12 21.77
CA ARG A 294 -26.73 15.15 22.18
C ARG A 294 -26.15 13.84 22.73
N LEU A 295 -24.91 13.49 22.39
CA LEU A 295 -24.26 12.29 22.90
C LEU A 295 -23.99 12.34 24.41
N ASN A 296 -24.03 13.53 25.03
CA ASN A 296 -23.96 13.65 26.49
C ASN A 296 -25.14 12.96 27.19
N TYR A 297 -26.29 12.84 26.52
CA TYR A 297 -27.51 12.21 27.04
C TYR A 297 -27.56 10.69 26.83
N LEU A 298 -26.48 10.09 26.32
CA LEU A 298 -26.37 8.64 26.25
C LEU A 298 -26.36 8.02 27.65
N ALA A 299 -26.98 6.85 27.77
CA ALA A 299 -26.95 6.03 28.98
C ALA A 299 -25.50 5.75 29.43
N PRO A 300 -25.19 5.78 30.74
CA PRO A 300 -23.84 5.56 31.26
C PRO A 300 -23.19 4.29 30.72
N LYS A 301 -23.94 3.18 30.71
CA LYS A 301 -23.49 1.89 30.17
C LYS A 301 -23.03 1.97 28.72
N ILE A 302 -23.76 2.68 27.86
CA ILE A 302 -23.40 2.86 26.45
C ILE A 302 -22.12 3.69 26.32
N LYS A 303 -21.97 4.74 27.13
CA LYS A 303 -20.75 5.56 27.15
C LYS A 303 -19.54 4.74 27.60
N GLU A 304 -19.70 3.96 28.67
CA GLU A 304 -18.66 3.06 29.16
C GLU A 304 -18.27 2.01 28.12
N ASP A 305 -19.23 1.39 27.45
CA ASP A 305 -18.93 0.39 26.44
C ASP A 305 -18.26 1.02 25.21
N ILE A 306 -18.60 2.25 24.83
CA ILE A 306 -17.88 3.00 23.77
C ILE A 306 -16.44 3.31 24.19
N VAL A 307 -16.21 3.72 25.44
CA VAL A 307 -14.88 4.04 25.98
C VAL A 307 -14.01 2.79 26.09
N ASN A 308 -14.58 1.69 26.60
CA ASN A 308 -13.89 0.43 26.83
C ASN A 308 -13.81 -0.47 25.58
N GLY A 309 -14.40 -0.06 24.45
CA GLY A 309 -14.35 -0.86 23.21
C GLY A 309 -15.31 -2.05 23.19
N ARG A 310 -16.27 -2.11 24.13
CA ARG A 310 -17.27 -3.18 24.29
C ARG A 310 -18.59 -2.89 23.57
N GLN A 311 -18.66 -1.83 22.76
CA GLN A 311 -19.89 -1.50 22.04
C GLN A 311 -20.21 -2.53 20.93
N PRO A 312 -21.50 -2.77 20.63
CA PRO A 312 -21.92 -3.62 19.52
C PRO A 312 -21.36 -3.13 18.18
N ARG A 313 -20.97 -4.07 17.31
CA ARG A 313 -20.34 -3.77 16.00
C ARG A 313 -21.22 -2.91 15.09
N ASP A 314 -22.54 -3.03 15.22
CA ASP A 314 -23.49 -2.28 14.41
C ASP A 314 -23.72 -0.86 14.93
N LEU A 315 -23.28 -0.55 16.15
CA LEU A 315 -23.36 0.79 16.69
C LEU A 315 -22.39 1.71 15.93
N LYS A 316 -22.96 2.61 15.15
CA LYS A 316 -22.27 3.66 14.38
C LYS A 316 -22.82 5.01 14.77
N LEU A 317 -21.99 6.04 14.60
CA LEU A 317 -22.38 7.43 14.87
C LEU A 317 -23.63 7.88 14.09
N ALA A 318 -23.90 7.26 12.94
CA ALA A 318 -25.09 7.55 12.14
C ALA A 318 -26.40 7.18 12.84
N TYR A 319 -26.41 6.13 13.68
CA TYR A 319 -27.58 5.67 14.44
C TYR A 319 -27.82 6.50 15.71
N LEU A 320 -26.78 7.17 16.21
CA LEU A 320 -26.85 8.09 17.36
C LEU A 320 -27.38 9.48 16.99
N ARG A 321 -27.98 9.66 15.80
CA ARG A 321 -28.65 10.91 15.42
C ARG A 321 -30.01 11.07 16.10
N GLU A 322 -30.67 9.95 16.36
CA GLU A 322 -32.01 9.86 16.95
C GLU A 322 -31.95 8.97 18.20
N VAL A 323 -31.46 9.56 19.27
CA VAL A 323 -31.33 8.92 20.58
C VAL A 323 -32.64 9.13 21.35
N PRO A 324 -33.35 8.06 21.77
CA PRO A 324 -34.48 8.17 22.68
C PRO A 324 -34.13 8.90 23.97
N MET A 325 -35.10 9.60 24.58
CA MET A 325 -34.84 10.34 25.83
C MET A 325 -34.58 9.42 27.02
N LEU A 326 -35.28 8.29 27.11
CA LEU A 326 -35.15 7.36 28.22
C LEU A 326 -33.96 6.41 28.01
N TRP A 327 -33.15 6.18 29.06
CA TRP A 327 -32.00 5.28 28.99
C TRP A 327 -32.38 3.82 28.76
N SER A 328 -33.56 3.38 29.23
CA SER A 328 -34.13 2.05 28.96
C SER A 328 -34.26 1.81 27.46
N ASP A 329 -34.91 2.75 26.76
CA ASP A 329 -35.22 2.65 25.34
C ASP A 329 -33.93 2.75 24.50
N GLN A 330 -32.91 3.46 25.02
CA GLN A 330 -31.59 3.46 24.39
C GLN A 330 -30.93 2.08 24.47
N LEU A 331 -30.99 1.41 25.62
CA LEU A 331 -30.41 0.08 25.80
C LEU A 331 -31.15 -0.97 24.97
N GLU A 332 -32.48 -0.90 24.92
CA GLU A 332 -33.29 -1.76 24.05
C GLU A 332 -32.94 -1.54 22.57
N LYS A 333 -32.95 -0.28 22.11
CA LYS A 333 -32.68 0.09 20.72
C LYS A 333 -31.27 -0.27 20.25
N PHE A 334 -30.26 -0.15 21.11
CA PHE A 334 -28.85 -0.30 20.70
C PHE A 334 -28.22 -1.64 21.11
N TYR A 335 -28.73 -2.30 22.14
CA TYR A 335 -28.18 -3.54 22.69
C TYR A 335 -29.19 -4.70 22.68
N GLY A 336 -30.46 -4.46 22.34
CA GLY A 336 -31.51 -5.50 22.38
C GLY A 336 -31.78 -6.04 23.78
N LEU A 337 -31.36 -5.30 24.82
CA LEU A 337 -31.57 -5.67 26.21
C LEU A 337 -32.99 -5.22 26.59
N GLU A 338 -33.93 -6.16 26.68
CA GLU A 338 -35.22 -5.90 27.33
C GLU A 338 -34.94 -5.40 28.76
N SER A 339 -35.42 -4.20 29.05
CA SER A 339 -35.21 -3.57 30.34
C SER A 339 -35.88 -4.40 31.43
N GLN A 340 -35.10 -4.91 32.39
CA GLN A 340 -35.64 -5.58 33.59
C GLN A 340 -36.58 -4.66 34.41
N PHE A 341 -36.63 -3.35 34.11
CA PHE A 341 -37.60 -2.41 34.69
C PHE A 341 -39.05 -2.70 34.31
N THR A 342 -39.34 -3.27 33.13
CA THR A 342 -40.73 -3.55 32.72
C THR A 342 -41.36 -4.71 33.51
N LYS A 343 -40.55 -5.60 34.11
CA LYS A 343 -41.02 -6.65 35.02
C LYS A 343 -41.34 -6.16 36.44
N ALA A 344 -40.80 -5.02 36.87
CA ALA A 344 -40.98 -4.55 38.25
C ALA A 344 -42.27 -3.74 38.46
N ILE A 345 -42.85 -3.14 37.41
CA ILE A 345 -44.09 -2.36 37.53
C ILE A 345 -45.33 -3.27 37.62
N GLY A 346 -45.19 -4.57 37.36
CA GLY A 346 -46.27 -5.56 37.48
C GLY A 346 -46.48 -6.16 38.88
N ASN A 347 -45.59 -5.90 39.85
CA ASN A 347 -45.73 -6.43 41.21
C ASN A 347 -45.31 -5.35 42.22
N GLY A 348 -46.32 -4.69 42.81
CA GLY A 348 -46.15 -3.58 43.74
C GLY A 348 -45.27 -3.90 44.95
N LYS A 349 -43.98 -3.61 44.83
CA LYS A 349 -43.06 -3.39 45.95
C LYS A 349 -42.11 -2.26 45.57
N ASP A 350 -42.13 -1.21 46.39
CA ASP A 350 -41.26 -0.05 46.29
C ASP A 350 -39.78 -0.48 46.24
N TYR A 351 -39.12 -0.17 45.13
CA TYR A 351 -37.67 -0.35 45.02
C TYR A 351 -37.00 1.02 45.14
N VAL A 352 -36.37 1.24 46.30
CA VAL A 352 -35.43 2.35 46.53
C VAL A 352 -34.06 1.88 46.03
N PRO A 353 -33.46 2.50 45.00
CA PRO A 353 -32.13 2.10 44.56
C PRO A 353 -31.09 2.54 45.60
N GLU A 354 -30.31 1.60 46.12
CA GLU A 354 -29.10 1.90 46.89
C GLU A 354 -28.10 2.67 46.03
N ASN A 355 -27.89 3.93 46.39
CA ASN A 355 -26.90 4.82 45.79
C ASN A 355 -25.47 4.34 46.14
N GLN A 356 -24.85 3.50 45.31
CA GLN A 356 -23.42 3.16 45.44
C GLN A 356 -22.46 4.09 44.70
N TYR A 357 -22.92 5.22 44.14
CA TYR A 357 -22.06 6.15 43.40
C TYR A 357 -22.06 7.57 43.96
N PHE A 358 -21.90 7.73 45.28
CA PHE A 358 -21.35 8.95 45.88
C PHE A 358 -20.51 8.57 47.12
N LYS A 359 -19.26 8.16 46.91
CA LYS A 359 -18.20 8.37 47.91
C LYS A 359 -17.40 9.58 47.46
N THR A 360 -17.82 10.76 47.88
CA THR A 360 -16.94 11.92 48.00
C THR A 360 -15.88 11.57 49.05
N LYS A 361 -14.62 11.42 48.62
CA LYS A 361 -13.48 11.55 49.55
C LYS A 361 -13.34 13.04 49.85
N ASN A 362 -13.53 13.40 51.12
CA ASN A 362 -12.93 14.59 51.71
C ASN A 362 -11.41 14.46 51.72
#